data_AF-A0A2I0T9S5-F1
#
_entry.id   AF-A0A2I0T9S5-F1
#
_cell.length_a   1.000
_cell.length_b   1.000
_cell.length_c   1.000
_cell.angle_alpha   90.00
_cell.angle_beta   90.00
_cell.angle_gamma   90.00
#
_symmetry.space_group_name_H-M   'P 1'
#
loop_
_entity.id
_entity.type
_entity.pdbx_description
1 polymer ?
#
loop_
_entity_poly.entity_id
_entity_poly.type
_entity_poly.pdbx_seq_one_letter_code
_entity_poly.pdbx_strand_id
1 'polypeptide(L)'
;MAYRKNADRDEDKAKAYELEQAALEAIDELDLFGAHGGHKSVIHVLPDEVEHCQSILYSMLPRASTSKEIDAGLLSIISYPAFAVEDLNLVNVTKSEIISKLQGRYGCCRFLRDGYKTPREDPSRLHYDPAELKLFENIECEWPVFWTYFLIDGVFNEDKIQVQEYREALEGILIREKNGIVLMPELYAVPPEKVDEEYENPHSVDRVPVGKLPHLWGQSLYVLSCLLAEGFLAAGEIDPLNRRFSTGFKPDVVVQVTVLAESNHIKNLLQDHGINVQSIADIHPLRVQPARILSNLYTMLGRYLNMAASLYCSARHVVGWLIFLVRQIQASSWLLEQRLQCASFANKLY
;
A
#
# COMPACT_ATOMS: atom_id res chain seq x y z
N MET A 1 6.48 7.94 -12.61
CA MET A 1 6.04 7.64 -13.99
C MET A 1 5.52 8.91 -14.64
N ALA A 2 6.02 9.29 -15.82
CA ALA A 2 5.42 10.38 -16.59
C ALA A 2 4.17 9.84 -17.31
N TYR A 3 3.01 10.04 -16.70
CA TYR A 3 1.73 9.77 -17.35
C TYR A 3 1.45 10.88 -18.38
N ARG A 4 1.39 10.54 -19.67
CA ARG A 4 0.61 11.34 -20.62
C ARG A 4 -0.85 11.22 -20.19
N LYS A 5 -1.53 12.36 -20.01
CA LYS A 5 -2.42 12.48 -18.87
C LYS A 5 -3.61 11.52 -18.89
N ASN A 6 -4.17 11.02 -19.98
CA ASN A 6 -5.57 10.57 -20.03
C ASN A 6 -6.55 11.63 -19.42
N ALA A 7 -7.76 11.72 -19.96
CA ALA A 7 -8.69 12.78 -19.56
C ALA A 7 -9.31 12.57 -18.16
N ASP A 8 -8.87 11.55 -17.42
CA ASP A 8 -9.43 11.17 -16.13
C ASP A 8 -8.78 11.97 -14.99
N ARG A 9 -9.28 13.20 -14.83
CA ARG A 9 -8.85 14.13 -13.78
C ARG A 9 -9.32 13.75 -12.38
N ASP A 10 -10.30 12.86 -12.26
CA ASP A 10 -11.02 12.55 -11.01
C ASP A 10 -11.16 11.04 -10.78
N GLU A 11 -10.19 10.23 -11.24
CA GLU A 11 -10.23 8.79 -11.00
C GLU A 11 -9.37 8.39 -9.81
N ASP A 12 -10.00 7.70 -8.86
CA ASP A 12 -9.33 7.04 -7.76
C ASP A 12 -8.36 5.97 -8.26
N LYS A 13 -7.09 6.11 -7.87
CA LYS A 13 -6.01 5.20 -8.27
C LYS A 13 -5.51 4.48 -7.04
N ALA A 14 -5.45 3.14 -7.11
CA ALA A 14 -4.92 2.32 -6.03
C ALA A 14 -3.53 2.81 -5.55
N LYS A 15 -2.66 3.20 -6.49
CA LYS A 15 -1.32 3.75 -6.20
C LYS A 15 -1.30 5.04 -5.37
N ALA A 16 -2.36 5.86 -5.45
CA ALA A 16 -2.43 7.09 -4.66
C ALA A 16 -2.72 6.77 -3.19
N TYR A 17 -3.73 5.92 -2.95
CA TYR A 17 -4.09 5.46 -1.61
C TYR A 17 -2.99 4.61 -0.95
N GLU A 18 -2.24 3.83 -1.74
CA GLU A 18 -1.03 3.13 -1.28
C GLU A 18 0.01 4.10 -0.72
N LEU A 19 0.42 5.09 -1.52
CA LEU A 19 1.45 6.05 -1.12
C LEU A 19 0.99 6.87 0.08
N GLU A 20 -0.29 7.18 0.16
CA GLU A 20 -0.90 7.84 1.31
C GLU A 20 -0.83 6.94 2.56
N GLN A 21 -1.29 5.70 2.49
CA GLN A 21 -1.22 4.75 3.61
C GLN A 21 0.22 4.56 4.09
N ALA A 22 1.15 4.26 3.18
CA ALA A 22 2.55 4.04 3.52
C ALA A 22 3.23 5.32 4.06
N ALA A 23 2.82 6.51 3.62
CA ALA A 23 3.33 7.77 4.17
C ALA A 23 2.76 8.04 5.57
N LEU A 24 1.46 7.80 5.76
CA LEU A 24 0.75 7.95 7.03
C LEU A 24 1.34 7.03 8.10
N GLU A 25 1.56 5.76 7.77
CA GLU A 25 2.21 4.81 8.68
C GLU A 25 3.69 5.16 8.95
N ALA A 26 4.38 5.83 8.01
CA ALA A 26 5.80 6.14 8.17
C ALA A 26 6.05 7.38 9.04
N ILE A 27 5.09 8.31 9.03
CA ILE A 27 5.18 9.55 9.78
C ILE A 27 4.58 9.41 11.18
N ASP A 28 3.79 8.37 11.43
CA ASP A 28 3.26 8.11 12.77
C ASP A 28 4.39 7.84 13.77
N GLU A 29 4.27 8.42 14.96
CA GLU A 29 5.26 8.42 16.03
C GLU A 29 6.63 9.05 15.67
N LEU A 30 6.73 9.75 14.54
CA LEU A 30 7.97 10.44 14.15
C LEU A 30 8.20 11.69 15.00
N ASP A 31 9.31 11.71 15.75
CA ASP A 31 9.76 12.92 16.45
C ASP A 31 10.57 13.84 15.51
N LEU A 32 10.00 15.02 15.21
CA LEU A 32 10.61 16.03 14.34
C LEU A 32 11.98 16.53 14.80
N PHE A 33 12.30 16.44 16.10
CA PHE A 33 13.59 16.86 16.65
C PHE A 33 14.43 15.68 17.17
N GLY A 34 14.01 14.44 16.89
CA GLY A 34 14.71 13.22 17.30
C GLY A 34 15.00 13.21 18.80
N ALA A 35 16.26 12.98 19.16
CA ALA A 35 16.68 12.89 20.58
C ALA A 35 16.48 14.18 21.40
N HIS A 36 16.21 15.32 20.75
CA HIS A 36 15.97 16.60 21.40
C HIS A 36 14.50 17.01 21.43
N GLY A 37 13.62 16.18 20.85
CA GLY A 37 12.20 16.40 20.86
C GLY A 37 11.54 15.97 22.16
N GLY A 38 10.26 16.32 22.27
CA GLY A 38 9.41 15.88 23.36
C GLY A 38 8.02 15.54 22.81
N HIS A 39 7.08 15.17 23.68
CA HIS A 39 5.72 14.78 23.29
C HIS A 39 4.96 15.78 22.38
N LYS A 40 5.43 17.03 22.24
CA LYS A 40 4.83 18.05 21.35
C LYS A 40 5.39 18.04 19.93
N SER A 41 6.52 17.39 19.69
CA SER A 41 7.17 17.30 18.38
C SER A 41 6.97 15.96 17.68
N VAL A 42 6.24 15.04 18.33
CA VAL A 42 5.84 13.76 17.75
C VAL A 42 4.61 13.96 16.87
N ILE A 43 4.68 13.45 15.65
CA ILE A 43 3.52 13.39 14.76
C ILE A 43 2.69 12.16 15.14
N HIS A 44 1.38 12.36 15.24
CA HIS A 44 0.42 11.30 15.47
C HIS A 44 -0.56 11.26 14.32
N VAL A 45 -0.72 10.08 13.73
CA VAL A 45 -1.67 9.81 12.67
C VAL A 45 -2.88 9.10 13.25
N LEU A 46 -4.07 9.47 12.77
CA LEU A 46 -5.30 8.80 13.19
C LEU A 46 -5.39 7.43 12.49
N PRO A 47 -5.56 6.32 13.23
CA PRO A 47 -5.67 4.99 12.64
C PRO A 47 -6.83 4.86 11.64
N ASP A 48 -7.91 5.65 11.82
CA ASP A 48 -9.07 5.67 10.93
C ASP A 48 -8.70 6.06 9.49
N GLU A 49 -7.70 6.95 9.29
CA GLU A 49 -7.26 7.35 7.94
C GLU A 49 -6.49 6.22 7.24
N VAL A 50 -5.68 5.47 8.01
CA VAL A 50 -4.96 4.29 7.51
C VAL A 50 -5.95 3.20 7.12
N GLU A 51 -6.92 2.89 7.99
CA GLU A 51 -7.97 1.91 7.74
C GLU A 51 -8.85 2.31 6.54
N HIS A 52 -9.12 3.61 6.37
CA HIS A 52 -9.87 4.11 5.22
C HIS A 52 -9.13 3.84 3.91
N CYS A 53 -7.83 4.16 3.84
CA CYS A 53 -6.99 3.84 2.67
C CYS A 53 -6.98 2.33 2.40
N GLN A 54 -6.82 1.53 3.45
CA GLN A 54 -6.78 0.08 3.35
C GLN A 54 -8.11 -0.49 2.82
N SER A 55 -9.25 -0.05 3.35
CA SER A 55 -10.58 -0.45 2.87
C SER A 55 -10.80 -0.13 1.41
N ILE A 56 -10.28 1.01 0.93
CA ILE A 56 -10.36 1.39 -0.49
C ILE A 56 -9.51 0.42 -1.32
N LEU A 57 -8.27 0.15 -0.93
CA LEU A 57 -7.37 -0.79 -1.62
C LEU A 57 -8.00 -2.19 -1.74
N TYR A 58 -8.62 -2.69 -0.68
CA TYR A 58 -9.35 -3.96 -0.68
C TYR A 58 -10.50 -3.99 -1.69
N SER A 59 -11.20 -2.89 -1.86
CA SER A 59 -12.32 -2.79 -2.80
C SER A 59 -11.89 -2.67 -4.26
N MET A 60 -10.68 -2.15 -4.50
CA MET A 60 -10.13 -1.92 -5.83
C MET A 60 -9.43 -3.16 -6.38
N LEU A 61 -8.53 -3.75 -5.59
CA LEU A 61 -7.67 -4.84 -6.03
C LEU A 61 -8.48 -6.08 -6.42
N PRO A 62 -8.07 -6.82 -7.48
CA PRO A 62 -6.80 -6.68 -8.22
C PRO A 62 -6.80 -5.56 -9.28
N ARG A 63 -7.87 -4.76 -9.39
CA ARG A 63 -7.94 -3.67 -10.38
C ARG A 63 -7.20 -2.43 -9.92
N ALA A 64 -6.62 -1.72 -10.88
CA ALA A 64 -5.85 -0.51 -10.59
C ALA A 64 -6.74 0.74 -10.49
N SER A 65 -7.83 0.77 -11.26
CA SER A 65 -8.85 1.81 -11.24
C SER A 65 -10.14 1.33 -11.92
N THR A 66 -11.16 2.18 -12.03
CA THR A 66 -12.43 1.84 -12.71
C THR A 66 -12.23 1.64 -14.23
N SER A 67 -11.33 2.42 -14.82
CA SER A 67 -10.99 2.44 -16.24
C SER A 67 -9.89 1.44 -16.62
N LYS A 68 -9.12 0.95 -15.64
CA LYS A 68 -7.97 0.07 -15.85
C LYS A 68 -8.14 -1.25 -15.13
N GLU A 69 -8.21 -2.32 -15.93
CA GLU A 69 -8.38 -3.66 -15.41
C GLU A 69 -7.20 -4.09 -14.54
N ILE A 70 -5.96 -4.01 -15.03
CA ILE A 70 -4.78 -4.38 -14.25
C ILE A 70 -3.57 -3.53 -14.62
N ASP A 71 -2.71 -3.23 -13.64
CA ASP A 71 -1.49 -2.43 -13.81
C ASP A 71 -0.31 -3.13 -13.10
N ALA A 72 0.82 -3.30 -13.76
CA ALA A 72 2.00 -3.95 -13.19
C ALA A 72 2.61 -3.14 -12.03
N GLY A 73 2.34 -1.85 -11.95
CA GLY A 73 2.72 -1.03 -10.81
C GLY A 73 1.92 -1.33 -9.55
N LEU A 74 0.91 -2.21 -9.57
CA LEU A 74 0.34 -2.76 -8.33
C LEU A 74 1.35 -3.62 -7.57
N LEU A 75 2.44 -4.08 -8.20
CA LEU A 75 3.55 -4.75 -7.53
C LEU A 75 4.18 -3.90 -6.41
N SER A 76 4.20 -2.56 -6.55
CA SER A 76 4.72 -1.68 -5.49
C SER A 76 3.79 -1.64 -4.27
N ILE A 77 2.49 -1.88 -4.47
CA ILE A 77 1.44 -1.90 -3.44
C ILE A 77 1.51 -3.20 -2.64
N ILE A 78 1.47 -4.33 -3.35
CA ILE A 78 1.36 -5.66 -2.74
C ILE A 78 2.70 -6.17 -2.21
N SER A 79 3.81 -5.55 -2.60
CA SER A 79 5.17 -5.93 -2.22
C SER A 79 5.99 -4.68 -1.89
N TYR A 80 7.32 -4.76 -2.01
CA TYR A 80 8.20 -3.62 -1.80
C TYR A 80 7.90 -2.49 -2.80
N PRO A 81 7.78 -1.23 -2.34
CA PRO A 81 8.12 -0.75 -1.00
C PRO A 81 6.94 -0.62 -0.01
N ALA A 82 5.69 -0.72 -0.46
CA ALA A 82 4.56 -0.31 0.39
C ALA A 82 4.07 -1.42 1.32
N PHE A 83 3.96 -2.66 0.85
CA PHE A 83 3.35 -3.79 1.59
C PHE A 83 1.98 -3.44 2.19
N ALA A 84 1.18 -2.66 1.46
CA ALA A 84 -0.05 -2.02 1.96
C ALA A 84 -1.23 -2.99 2.14
N VAL A 85 -1.15 -4.19 1.54
CA VAL A 85 -2.23 -5.19 1.56
C VAL A 85 -1.91 -6.27 2.57
N GLU A 86 -2.84 -6.52 3.50
CA GLU A 86 -2.66 -7.50 4.58
C GLU A 86 -3.22 -8.89 4.24
N ASP A 87 -4.18 -8.99 3.31
CA ASP A 87 -4.70 -10.28 2.86
C ASP A 87 -3.76 -10.93 1.85
N LEU A 88 -3.12 -12.01 2.29
CA LEU A 88 -2.23 -12.81 1.48
C LEU A 88 -2.93 -13.40 0.23
N ASN A 89 -4.22 -13.73 0.31
CA ASN A 89 -4.95 -14.25 -0.84
C ASN A 89 -5.08 -13.17 -1.93
N LEU A 90 -5.40 -11.94 -1.52
CA LEU A 90 -5.53 -10.81 -2.44
C LEU A 90 -4.19 -10.45 -3.09
N VAL A 91 -3.10 -10.49 -2.30
CA VAL A 91 -1.72 -10.33 -2.80
C VAL A 91 -1.41 -11.38 -3.88
N ASN A 92 -1.68 -12.66 -3.59
CA ASN A 92 -1.40 -13.76 -4.50
C ASN A 92 -2.25 -13.71 -5.78
N VAL A 93 -3.54 -13.37 -5.67
CA VAL A 93 -4.44 -13.19 -6.82
C VAL A 93 -3.94 -12.04 -7.69
N THR A 94 -3.63 -10.89 -7.09
CA THR A 94 -3.12 -9.72 -7.82
C THR A 94 -1.81 -10.05 -8.54
N LYS A 95 -0.85 -10.69 -7.85
CA LYS A 95 0.41 -11.13 -8.45
C LYS A 95 0.20 -12.09 -9.62
N SER A 96 -0.69 -13.07 -9.46
CA SER A 96 -1.00 -14.06 -10.50
C SER A 96 -1.63 -13.44 -11.74
N GLU A 97 -2.52 -12.46 -11.56
CA GLU A 97 -3.14 -11.71 -12.66
C GLU A 97 -2.12 -10.82 -13.39
N ILE A 98 -1.17 -10.19 -12.68
CA ILE A 98 -0.08 -9.42 -13.32
C ILE A 98 0.79 -10.34 -14.17
N ILE A 99 1.19 -11.50 -13.63
CA ILE A 99 2.00 -12.47 -14.35
C ILE A 99 1.25 -13.00 -15.58
N SER A 100 -0.01 -13.38 -15.44
CA SER A 100 -0.76 -14.00 -16.53
C SER A 100 -1.12 -13.04 -17.67
N LYS A 101 -1.39 -11.77 -17.36
CA LYS A 101 -1.86 -10.78 -18.36
C LYS A 101 -0.79 -9.82 -18.86
N LEU A 102 0.20 -9.50 -18.04
CA LEU A 102 1.15 -8.41 -18.35
C LEU A 102 2.59 -8.90 -18.56
N GLN A 103 2.96 -10.11 -18.15
CA GLN A 103 4.32 -10.61 -18.33
C GLN A 103 4.61 -10.91 -19.81
N GLY A 104 5.75 -10.41 -20.29
CA GLY A 104 6.29 -10.66 -21.62
C GLY A 104 7.69 -11.27 -21.57
N ARG A 105 8.42 -11.19 -22.69
CA ARG A 105 9.77 -11.79 -22.85
C ARG A 105 10.92 -10.89 -22.37
N TYR A 106 10.64 -9.61 -22.10
CA TYR A 106 11.61 -8.58 -21.73
C TYR A 106 11.19 -7.78 -20.48
N GLY A 107 10.14 -8.19 -19.78
CA GLY A 107 9.57 -7.47 -18.64
C GLY A 107 8.07 -7.67 -18.52
N CYS A 108 7.39 -6.68 -17.96
CA CYS A 108 5.93 -6.61 -18.01
C CYS A 108 5.45 -5.38 -18.77
N CYS A 109 4.32 -5.47 -19.44
CA CYS A 109 3.58 -4.31 -19.89
C CYS A 109 3.07 -3.53 -18.66
N ARG A 110 2.98 -2.20 -18.74
CA ARG A 110 2.48 -1.41 -17.59
C ARG A 110 1.01 -1.69 -17.31
N PHE A 111 0.20 -1.73 -18.36
CA PHE A 111 -1.22 -2.10 -18.36
C PHE A 111 -1.58 -2.45 -19.82
N LEU A 112 -2.71 -3.12 -20.02
CA LEU A 112 -3.16 -3.49 -21.37
C LEU A 112 -3.50 -2.24 -22.20
N ARG A 113 -3.23 -2.28 -23.50
CA ARG A 113 -3.47 -1.18 -24.47
C ARG A 113 -2.70 0.10 -24.15
N ASP A 114 -1.52 -0.05 -23.57
CA ASP A 114 -0.60 1.04 -23.31
C ASP A 114 0.15 1.46 -24.58
N GLY A 115 -0.19 2.65 -25.11
CA GLY A 115 0.40 3.19 -26.34
C GLY A 115 1.77 3.83 -26.18
N TYR A 116 2.29 3.99 -24.97
CA TYR A 116 3.52 4.76 -24.75
C TYR A 116 4.74 4.14 -25.43
N LYS A 117 5.37 4.92 -26.30
CA LYS A 117 6.53 4.57 -27.14
C LYS A 117 6.31 3.35 -28.03
N THR A 118 5.06 2.97 -28.26
CA THR A 118 4.74 1.95 -29.26
C THR A 118 4.96 2.52 -30.66
N PRO A 119 5.25 1.69 -31.68
CA PRO A 119 5.47 2.19 -33.04
C PRO A 119 4.29 2.91 -33.68
N ARG A 120 3.07 2.65 -33.18
CA ARG A 120 1.82 3.28 -33.66
C ARG A 120 1.48 4.55 -32.87
N GLU A 121 2.26 4.92 -31.85
CA GLU A 121 2.03 6.11 -31.05
C GLU A 121 2.26 7.38 -31.87
N ASP A 122 1.34 8.35 -31.79
CA ASP A 122 1.62 9.74 -32.19
C ASP A 122 2.30 10.51 -31.03
N PRO A 123 3.60 10.87 -31.15
CA PRO A 123 4.31 11.56 -30.08
C PRO A 123 3.87 13.01 -29.88
N SER A 124 3.10 13.59 -30.80
CA SER A 124 2.70 15.01 -30.73
C SER A 124 1.48 15.25 -29.83
N ARG A 125 0.69 14.21 -29.54
CA ARG A 125 -0.56 14.31 -28.79
C ARG A 125 -0.37 14.08 -27.29
N LEU A 126 -1.16 14.79 -26.49
CA LEU A 126 -1.14 14.67 -25.02
C LEU A 126 -2.00 13.51 -24.50
N HIS A 127 -3.03 13.11 -25.24
CA HIS A 127 -4.00 12.09 -24.87
C HIS A 127 -4.30 11.20 -26.08
N TYR A 128 -4.50 9.90 -25.82
CA TYR A 128 -4.94 8.94 -26.83
C TYR A 128 -6.44 9.05 -27.05
N ASP A 129 -6.88 8.86 -28.29
CA ASP A 129 -8.30 8.69 -28.56
C ASP A 129 -8.76 7.27 -28.14
N PRO A 130 -10.01 7.09 -27.67
CA PRO A 130 -10.52 5.77 -27.31
C PRO A 130 -10.40 4.73 -28.44
N ALA A 131 -10.54 5.17 -29.70
CA ALA A 131 -10.38 4.31 -30.87
C ALA A 131 -8.91 3.89 -31.13
N GLU A 132 -7.96 4.73 -30.71
CA GLU A 132 -6.52 4.50 -30.87
C GLU A 132 -6.00 3.44 -29.90
N LEU A 133 -6.62 3.32 -28.72
CA LEU A 133 -6.23 2.33 -27.70
C LEU A 133 -6.25 0.90 -28.24
N LYS A 134 -7.16 0.58 -29.17
CA LYS A 134 -7.22 -0.74 -29.80
C LYS A 134 -6.03 -1.02 -30.72
N LEU A 135 -5.39 0.03 -31.25
CA LEU A 135 -4.17 -0.13 -32.06
C LEU A 135 -2.98 -0.54 -31.19
N PHE A 136 -2.99 -0.28 -29.89
CA PHE A 136 -1.86 -0.64 -29.02
C PHE A 136 -1.94 -2.06 -28.46
N GLU A 137 -3.07 -2.74 -28.65
CA GLU A 137 -3.30 -4.11 -28.19
C GLU A 137 -2.27 -5.06 -28.82
N ASN A 138 -1.60 -5.85 -27.99
CA ASN A 138 -0.54 -6.82 -28.31
C ASN A 138 0.82 -6.23 -28.73
N ILE A 139 0.95 -4.91 -28.88
CA ILE A 139 2.22 -4.24 -29.21
C ILE A 139 2.73 -3.34 -28.08
N GLU A 140 2.13 -3.43 -26.90
CA GLU A 140 2.48 -2.63 -25.72
C GLU A 140 3.94 -2.85 -25.36
N CYS A 141 4.66 -1.79 -24.98
CA CYS A 141 6.06 -1.90 -24.59
C CYS A 141 6.25 -2.70 -23.30
N GLU A 142 7.30 -3.52 -23.25
CA GLU A 142 7.65 -4.34 -22.09
C GLU A 142 8.71 -3.63 -21.25
N TRP A 143 8.52 -3.58 -19.93
CA TRP A 143 9.35 -2.82 -19.00
C TRP A 143 10.13 -3.77 -18.08
N PRO A 144 11.48 -3.80 -18.19
CA PRO A 144 12.34 -4.66 -17.36
C PRO A 144 12.23 -4.39 -15.85
N VAL A 145 11.87 -3.16 -15.47
CA VAL A 145 11.76 -2.77 -14.05
C VAL A 145 10.78 -3.65 -13.28
N PHE A 146 9.73 -4.19 -13.90
CA PHE A 146 8.79 -5.06 -13.19
C PHE A 146 9.39 -6.41 -12.80
N TRP A 147 10.34 -6.94 -13.57
CA TRP A 147 11.12 -8.09 -13.15
C TRP A 147 12.02 -7.79 -11.96
N THR A 148 12.49 -6.55 -11.80
CA THR A 148 13.22 -6.18 -10.57
C THR A 148 12.31 -6.20 -9.35
N TYR A 149 11.04 -5.82 -9.49
CA TYR A 149 10.04 -5.96 -8.43
C TYR A 149 9.82 -7.42 -8.05
N PHE A 150 9.67 -8.33 -9.03
CA PHE A 150 9.56 -9.77 -8.73
C PHE A 150 10.83 -10.33 -8.09
N LEU A 151 12.01 -9.88 -8.49
CA LEU A 151 13.25 -10.31 -7.85
C LEU A 151 13.26 -9.90 -6.37
N ILE A 152 12.96 -8.62 -6.09
CA ILE A 152 12.90 -8.08 -4.72
C ILE A 152 11.84 -8.82 -3.89
N ASP A 153 10.66 -9.03 -4.47
CA ASP A 153 9.57 -9.79 -3.86
C ASP A 153 10.00 -11.22 -3.49
N GLY A 154 10.74 -11.90 -4.37
CA GLY A 154 11.30 -13.22 -4.09
C GLY A 154 12.30 -13.18 -2.92
N VAL A 155 13.12 -12.14 -2.81
CA VAL A 155 14.04 -11.98 -1.67
C VAL A 155 13.27 -11.80 -0.36
N PHE A 156 12.24 -10.94 -0.33
CA PHE A 156 11.44 -10.70 0.87
C PHE A 156 10.64 -11.94 1.33
N ASN A 157 10.20 -12.78 0.40
CA ASN A 157 9.49 -14.03 0.67
C ASN A 157 10.41 -15.24 0.86
N GLU A 158 11.74 -15.05 0.81
CA GLU A 158 12.75 -16.12 0.84
C GLU A 158 12.59 -17.19 -0.27
N ASP A 159 11.94 -16.83 -1.39
CA ASP A 159 11.76 -17.69 -2.55
C ASP A 159 12.99 -17.63 -3.47
N LYS A 160 13.91 -18.57 -3.23
CA LYS A 160 15.15 -18.69 -4.00
C LYS A 160 14.92 -19.05 -5.48
N ILE A 161 13.81 -19.72 -5.80
CA ILE A 161 13.50 -20.15 -7.17
C ILE A 161 13.11 -18.91 -7.97
N GLN A 162 12.17 -18.12 -7.45
CA GLN A 162 11.75 -16.85 -8.05
C GLN A 162 12.93 -15.89 -8.22
N VAL A 163 13.79 -15.76 -7.20
CA VAL A 163 14.98 -14.89 -7.26
C VAL A 163 15.90 -15.31 -8.41
N GLN A 164 16.17 -16.61 -8.56
CA GLN A 164 17.07 -17.10 -9.60
C GLN A 164 16.46 -16.92 -11.00
N GLU A 165 15.18 -17.24 -11.17
CA GLU A 165 14.46 -17.10 -12.44
C GLU A 165 14.52 -15.66 -12.97
N TYR A 166 14.15 -14.67 -12.14
CA TYR A 166 14.17 -13.28 -12.59
C TYR A 166 15.59 -12.70 -12.67
N ARG A 167 16.56 -13.24 -11.93
CA ARG A 167 17.98 -12.87 -12.09
C ARG A 167 18.49 -13.28 -13.47
N GLU A 168 18.24 -14.51 -13.89
CA GLU A 168 18.63 -15.03 -15.21
C GLU A 168 17.90 -14.28 -16.33
N ALA A 169 16.59 -14.03 -16.17
CA ALA A 169 15.81 -13.28 -17.13
C ALA A 169 16.36 -11.86 -17.33
N LEU A 170 16.67 -11.15 -16.24
CA LEU A 170 17.28 -9.82 -16.29
C LEU A 170 18.67 -9.87 -16.95
N GLU A 171 19.51 -10.85 -16.61
CA GLU A 171 20.84 -10.98 -17.20
C GLU A 171 20.81 -11.18 -18.72
N GLY A 172 19.75 -11.83 -19.24
CA GLY A 172 19.53 -12.04 -20.67
C GLY A 172 19.16 -10.77 -21.45
N ILE A 173 18.59 -9.75 -20.80
CA ILE A 173 18.12 -8.53 -21.46
C ILE A 173 19.03 -7.32 -21.20
N LEU A 174 19.68 -7.24 -20.04
CA LEU A 174 20.49 -6.07 -19.68
C LEU A 174 21.63 -5.79 -20.69
N ILE A 175 21.86 -4.50 -20.95
CA ILE A 175 22.84 -4.07 -21.95
C ILE A 175 24.21 -3.90 -21.31
N ARG A 176 25.21 -4.63 -21.81
CA ARG A 176 26.59 -4.54 -21.33
C ARG A 176 27.40 -3.53 -22.14
N GLU A 177 27.95 -2.54 -21.47
CA GLU A 177 28.91 -1.60 -22.06
C GLU A 177 30.31 -2.22 -22.21
N LYS A 178 31.16 -1.59 -23.04
CA LYS A 178 32.54 -2.03 -23.29
C LYS A 178 33.44 -2.04 -22.04
N ASN A 179 33.08 -1.25 -21.02
CA ASN A 179 33.75 -1.16 -19.73
C ASN A 179 33.27 -2.24 -18.74
N GLY A 180 32.30 -3.10 -19.12
CA GLY A 180 31.71 -4.11 -18.26
C GLY A 180 30.52 -3.63 -17.41
N ILE A 181 30.13 -2.36 -17.52
CA ILE A 181 28.97 -1.82 -16.80
C ILE A 181 27.69 -2.37 -17.43
N VAL A 182 26.76 -2.79 -16.57
CA VAL A 182 25.46 -3.33 -16.96
C VAL A 182 24.40 -2.23 -16.82
N LEU A 183 23.72 -1.93 -17.92
CA LEU A 183 22.73 -0.86 -18.02
C LEU A 183 21.32 -1.42 -18.27
N MET A 184 20.38 -0.97 -17.46
CA MET A 184 18.96 -1.26 -17.62
C MET A 184 18.30 -0.25 -18.57
N PRO A 185 17.74 -0.70 -19.71
CA PRO A 185 16.93 0.17 -20.57
C PRO A 185 15.58 0.50 -19.92
N GLU A 186 14.95 1.57 -20.40
CA GLU A 186 13.62 1.98 -19.94
C GLU A 186 12.56 0.94 -20.31
N LEU A 187 12.55 0.51 -21.57
CA LEU A 187 11.59 -0.46 -22.10
C LEU A 187 12.09 -1.14 -23.38
N TYR A 188 11.38 -2.19 -23.80
CA TYR A 188 11.55 -2.92 -25.05
C TYR A 188 10.30 -2.78 -25.91
N ALA A 189 10.48 -2.26 -27.13
CA ALA A 189 9.41 -2.00 -28.08
C ALA A 189 9.53 -2.90 -29.32
N VAL A 190 8.39 -3.22 -29.93
CA VAL A 190 8.35 -3.89 -31.23
C VAL A 190 8.99 -2.97 -32.29
N PRO A 191 9.86 -3.47 -33.18
CA PRO A 191 10.39 -2.67 -34.28
C PRO A 191 9.27 -2.20 -35.22
N PRO A 192 9.27 -0.93 -35.71
CA PRO A 192 8.21 -0.40 -36.57
C PRO A 192 7.90 -1.24 -37.81
N GLU A 193 8.92 -1.87 -38.39
CA GLU A 193 8.84 -2.71 -39.57
C GLU A 193 8.23 -4.10 -39.32
N LYS A 194 8.08 -4.53 -38.06
CA LYS A 194 7.55 -5.85 -37.67
C LYS A 194 6.24 -5.78 -36.89
N VAL A 195 5.60 -4.61 -36.86
CA VAL A 195 4.33 -4.41 -36.13
C VAL A 195 3.23 -5.34 -36.64
N ASP A 196 3.13 -5.51 -37.96
CA ASP A 196 2.09 -6.34 -38.56
C ASP A 196 2.30 -7.83 -38.25
N GLU A 197 3.56 -8.29 -38.16
CA GLU A 197 3.92 -9.65 -37.73
C GLU A 197 3.52 -9.90 -36.27
N GLU A 198 3.76 -8.93 -35.38
CA GLU A 198 3.37 -9.04 -33.96
C GLU A 198 1.85 -9.05 -33.78
N TYR A 199 1.08 -8.32 -34.61
CA TYR A 199 -0.39 -8.40 -34.57
C TYR A 199 -0.93 -9.76 -35.00
N GLU A 200 -0.32 -10.39 -36.00
CA GLU A 200 -0.73 -11.72 -36.47
C GLU A 200 -0.37 -12.81 -35.46
N ASN A 201 0.79 -12.71 -34.83
CA ASN A 201 1.27 -13.67 -33.84
C ASN A 201 1.90 -12.95 -32.63
N PRO A 202 1.09 -12.62 -31.60
CA PRO A 202 1.58 -11.90 -30.42
C PRO A 202 2.76 -12.59 -29.74
N HIS A 203 3.70 -11.80 -29.22
CA HIS A 203 4.93 -12.21 -28.54
C HIS A 203 5.96 -12.95 -29.41
N SER A 204 5.82 -12.92 -30.73
CA SER A 204 6.73 -13.61 -31.65
C SER A 204 7.92 -12.76 -32.08
N VAL A 205 7.76 -11.43 -32.12
CA VAL A 205 8.78 -10.51 -32.61
C VAL A 205 9.76 -10.14 -31.51
N ASP A 206 11.07 -10.21 -31.82
CA ASP A 206 12.10 -9.70 -30.92
C ASP A 206 12.06 -8.18 -30.82
N ARG A 207 12.05 -7.69 -29.59
CA ARG A 207 11.88 -6.29 -29.25
C ARG A 207 13.24 -5.61 -29.10
N VAL A 208 13.27 -4.31 -29.39
CA VAL A 208 14.47 -3.48 -29.31
C VAL A 208 14.41 -2.55 -28.11
N PRO A 209 15.54 -2.28 -27.43
CA PRO A 209 15.56 -1.34 -26.31
C PRO A 209 15.28 0.08 -26.80
N VAL A 210 14.32 0.77 -26.16
CA VAL A 210 13.90 2.13 -26.50
C VAL A 210 13.80 2.98 -25.24
N GLY A 211 14.07 4.28 -25.39
CA GLY A 211 13.98 5.25 -24.29
C GLY A 211 15.32 5.53 -23.63
N LYS A 212 15.28 5.79 -22.32
CA LYS A 212 16.47 6.15 -21.53
C LYS A 212 17.34 4.92 -21.28
N LEU A 213 18.65 5.12 -21.35
CA LEU A 213 19.66 4.13 -21.01
C LEU A 213 20.83 4.86 -20.30
N PRO A 214 21.07 4.61 -18.99
CA PRO A 214 20.25 3.80 -18.10
C PRO A 214 18.92 4.49 -17.76
N HIS A 215 17.88 3.68 -17.60
CA HIS A 215 16.67 4.12 -16.93
C HIS A 215 16.91 4.15 -15.42
N LEU A 216 17.18 5.35 -14.87
CA LEU A 216 17.63 5.51 -13.47
C LEU A 216 16.77 4.80 -12.43
N TRP A 217 15.45 4.81 -12.58
CA TRP A 217 14.56 4.11 -11.65
C TRP A 217 14.76 2.59 -11.71
N GLY A 218 14.72 2.01 -12.92
CA GLY A 218 14.98 0.58 -13.11
C GLY A 218 16.39 0.18 -12.68
N GLN A 219 17.40 0.98 -13.04
CA GLN A 219 18.79 0.76 -12.64
C GLN A 219 18.95 0.76 -11.11
N SER A 220 18.29 1.69 -10.41
CA SER A 220 18.36 1.78 -8.95
C SER A 220 17.73 0.56 -8.29
N LEU A 221 16.56 0.11 -8.78
CA LEU A 221 15.90 -1.09 -8.27
C LEU A 221 16.69 -2.37 -8.60
N TYR A 222 17.33 -2.44 -9.76
CA TYR A 222 18.21 -3.55 -10.12
C TYR A 222 19.43 -3.64 -9.21
N VAL A 223 20.13 -2.53 -8.98
CA VAL A 223 21.26 -2.50 -8.04
C VAL A 223 20.81 -2.89 -6.63
N LEU A 224 19.67 -2.34 -6.18
CA LEU A 224 19.08 -2.70 -4.89
C LEU A 224 18.78 -4.20 -4.80
N SER A 225 18.17 -4.77 -5.83
CA SER A 225 17.77 -6.18 -5.85
C SER A 225 18.99 -7.12 -5.86
N CYS A 226 20.07 -6.75 -6.54
CA CYS A 226 21.35 -7.47 -6.47
C CYS A 226 21.94 -7.44 -5.06
N LEU A 227 22.01 -6.26 -4.42
CA LEU A 227 22.56 -6.11 -3.07
C LEU A 227 21.77 -6.93 -2.04
N LEU A 228 20.44 -6.94 -2.15
CA LEU A 228 19.56 -7.74 -1.32
C LEU A 228 19.77 -9.23 -1.54
N ALA A 229 19.75 -9.68 -2.79
CA ALA A 229 19.85 -11.10 -3.12
C ALA A 229 21.24 -11.70 -2.84
N GLU A 230 22.30 -10.88 -2.81
CA GLU A 230 23.65 -11.28 -2.43
C GLU A 230 23.93 -11.15 -0.93
N GLY A 231 22.98 -10.59 -0.16
CA GLY A 231 23.10 -10.43 1.29
C GLY A 231 24.03 -9.28 1.71
N PHE A 232 24.38 -8.38 0.80
CA PHE A 232 25.09 -7.13 1.15
C PHE A 232 24.20 -6.12 1.86
N LEU A 233 22.88 -6.25 1.68
CA LEU A 233 21.88 -5.42 2.33
C LEU A 233 20.80 -6.33 2.94
N ALA A 234 20.46 -6.09 4.20
CA ALA A 234 19.42 -6.82 4.90
C ALA A 234 18.03 -6.21 4.63
N ALA A 235 17.00 -7.05 4.57
CA ALA A 235 15.62 -6.59 4.33
C ALA A 235 15.17 -5.48 5.30
N GLY A 236 15.57 -5.56 6.58
CA GLY A 236 15.24 -4.54 7.58
C GLY A 236 15.90 -3.17 7.37
N GLU A 237 16.95 -3.08 6.54
CA GLU A 237 17.60 -1.79 6.24
C GLU A 237 16.78 -0.96 5.23
N ILE A 238 15.97 -1.61 4.40
CA ILE A 238 15.09 -0.95 3.41
C ILE A 238 13.61 -0.99 3.81
N ASP A 239 13.25 -1.86 4.75
CA ASP A 239 11.94 -1.92 5.39
C ASP A 239 12.09 -1.79 6.92
N PRO A 240 12.44 -0.58 7.42
CA PRO A 240 12.71 -0.35 8.84
C PRO A 240 11.47 -0.49 9.73
N LEU A 241 10.28 -0.31 9.15
CA LEU A 241 8.99 -0.45 9.83
C LEU A 241 8.47 -1.90 9.82
N ASN A 242 9.22 -2.81 9.19
CA ASN A 242 8.87 -4.21 9.04
C ASN A 242 7.48 -4.45 8.42
N ARG A 243 7.09 -3.60 7.47
CA ARG A 243 5.80 -3.70 6.78
C ARG A 243 5.64 -4.99 6.00
N ARG A 244 6.74 -5.64 5.60
CA ARG A 244 6.69 -6.97 4.96
C ARG A 244 5.94 -8.03 5.77
N PHE A 245 5.79 -7.83 7.09
CA PHE A 245 5.04 -8.72 7.96
C PHE A 245 3.56 -8.31 8.12
N SER A 246 3.05 -7.37 7.32
CA SER A 246 1.66 -6.93 7.35
C SER A 246 0.67 -8.07 7.07
N THR A 247 1.07 -9.04 6.26
CA THR A 247 0.34 -10.29 5.96
C THR A 247 0.51 -11.38 7.02
N GLY A 248 1.32 -11.13 8.05
CA GLY A 248 1.56 -12.06 9.14
C GLY A 248 0.32 -12.25 10.02
N PHE A 249 0.29 -13.36 10.76
CA PHE A 249 -0.80 -13.65 11.68
C PHE A 249 -0.95 -12.54 12.73
N LYS A 250 -2.09 -11.84 12.71
CA LYS A 250 -2.51 -10.93 13.79
C LYS A 250 -3.28 -11.74 14.83
N PRO A 251 -2.97 -11.60 16.13
CA PRO A 251 -3.71 -12.28 17.17
C PRO A 251 -5.16 -11.79 17.20
N ASP A 252 -6.09 -12.71 17.49
CA ASP A 252 -7.51 -12.37 17.64
C ASP A 252 -7.69 -11.25 18.67
N VAL A 253 -8.27 -10.14 18.21
CA VAL A 253 -8.64 -9.03 19.07
C VAL A 253 -9.89 -9.43 19.84
N VAL A 254 -9.72 -9.77 21.12
CA VAL A 254 -10.86 -9.99 22.00
C VAL A 254 -11.41 -8.64 22.44
N VAL A 255 -12.56 -8.26 21.87
CA VAL A 255 -13.33 -7.12 22.36
C VAL A 255 -13.93 -7.48 23.72
N GLN A 256 -13.50 -6.77 24.76
CA GLN A 256 -14.07 -6.89 26.10
C GLN A 256 -15.07 -5.75 26.32
N VAL A 257 -16.31 -6.11 26.64
CA VAL A 257 -17.35 -5.15 26.99
C VAL A 257 -17.51 -5.15 28.51
N THR A 258 -17.42 -3.97 29.13
CA THR A 258 -17.69 -3.79 30.55
C THR A 258 -18.90 -2.88 30.74
N VAL A 259 -19.76 -3.21 31.72
CA VAL A 259 -20.91 -2.41 32.09
C VAL A 259 -20.61 -1.72 33.42
N LEU A 260 -20.77 -0.40 33.44
CA LEU A 260 -20.57 0.42 34.64
C LEU A 260 -21.91 0.93 35.14
N ALA A 261 -22.11 0.86 36.45
CA ALA A 261 -23.26 1.46 37.10
C ALA A 261 -23.04 2.98 37.27
N GLU A 262 -24.02 3.76 36.82
CA GLU A 262 -23.98 5.22 36.99
C GLU A 262 -24.02 5.63 38.47
N SER A 263 -24.71 4.84 39.30
CA SER A 263 -24.84 5.09 40.73
C SER A 263 -24.74 3.80 41.55
N ASN A 264 -24.43 3.94 42.83
CA ASN A 264 -24.45 2.83 43.78
C ASN A 264 -25.85 2.18 43.90
N HIS A 265 -26.91 2.93 43.62
CA HIS A 265 -28.27 2.38 43.59
C HIS A 265 -28.45 1.37 42.45
N ILE A 266 -28.04 1.73 41.23
CA ILE A 266 -28.09 0.83 40.07
C ILE A 266 -27.15 -0.37 40.26
N LYS A 267 -25.97 -0.14 40.86
CA LYS A 267 -25.02 -1.21 41.20
C LYS A 267 -25.67 -2.28 42.08
N ASN A 268 -26.35 -1.87 43.15
CA ASN A 268 -27.03 -2.80 44.06
C ASN A 268 -28.19 -3.51 43.35
N LEU A 269 -28.98 -2.81 42.55
CA LEU A 269 -30.07 -3.41 41.78
C LEU A 269 -29.58 -4.49 40.81
N LEU A 270 -28.47 -4.24 40.11
CA LEU A 270 -27.85 -5.22 39.20
C LEU A 270 -27.26 -6.40 39.97
N GLN A 271 -26.67 -6.14 41.14
CA GLN A 271 -26.15 -7.17 42.04
C GLN A 271 -27.25 -8.10 42.56
N ASP A 272 -28.44 -7.55 42.88
CA ASP A 272 -29.62 -8.34 43.29
C ASP A 272 -30.09 -9.31 42.17
N HIS A 273 -29.77 -9.00 40.92
CA HIS A 273 -30.02 -9.86 39.75
C HIS A 273 -28.81 -10.73 39.36
N GLY A 274 -27.77 -10.79 40.21
CA GLY A 274 -26.58 -11.61 39.99
C GLY A 274 -25.57 -11.01 39.00
N ILE A 275 -25.72 -9.76 38.60
CA ILE A 275 -24.81 -9.07 37.68
C ILE A 275 -23.83 -8.21 38.47
N ASN A 276 -22.55 -8.58 38.47
CA ASN A 276 -21.50 -7.82 39.14
C ASN A 276 -20.99 -6.66 38.26
N VAL A 277 -21.16 -5.43 38.74
CA VAL A 277 -20.69 -4.21 38.05
C VAL A 277 -19.94 -3.27 39.00
N GLN A 278 -19.01 -2.49 38.45
CA GLN A 278 -18.36 -1.38 39.15
C GLN A 278 -19.13 -0.09 38.90
N SER A 279 -19.12 0.83 39.86
CA SER A 279 -19.65 2.18 39.68
C SER A 279 -18.59 3.15 39.14
N ILE A 280 -19.02 4.31 38.65
CA ILE A 280 -18.11 5.39 38.24
C ILE A 280 -17.16 5.82 39.37
N ALA A 281 -17.60 5.73 40.63
CA ALA A 281 -16.77 6.06 41.79
C ALA A 281 -15.69 5.00 42.08
N ASP A 282 -15.97 3.72 41.76
CA ASP A 282 -15.07 2.60 42.04
C ASP A 282 -13.84 2.56 41.13
N ILE A 283 -13.91 3.22 39.96
CA ILE A 283 -12.86 3.17 38.92
C ILE A 283 -11.87 4.34 38.99
N HIS A 284 -11.90 5.16 40.05
CA HIS A 284 -10.95 6.27 40.21
C HIS A 284 -9.49 5.76 40.17
N PRO A 285 -8.56 6.38 39.41
CA PRO A 285 -8.62 7.74 38.84
C PRO A 285 -9.23 7.86 37.43
N LEU A 286 -9.74 6.77 36.84
CA LEU A 286 -10.32 6.80 35.50
C LEU A 286 -11.65 7.56 35.52
N ARG A 287 -11.85 8.40 34.49
CA ARG A 287 -13.08 9.17 34.30
C ARG A 287 -13.80 8.70 33.04
N VAL A 288 -15.03 8.26 33.20
CA VAL A 288 -15.92 7.96 32.07
C VAL A 288 -16.61 9.24 31.65
N GLN A 289 -16.60 9.53 30.35
CA GLN A 289 -17.20 10.71 29.77
C GLN A 289 -18.07 10.32 28.57
N PRO A 290 -19.20 11.01 28.33
CA PRO A 290 -20.00 10.80 27.13
C PRO A 290 -19.19 11.01 25.85
N ALA A 291 -19.43 10.18 24.83
CA ALA A 291 -18.74 10.24 23.54
C ALA A 291 -18.79 11.63 22.86
N ARG A 292 -19.86 12.41 23.08
CA ARG A 292 -19.98 13.80 22.59
C ARG A 292 -18.84 14.72 23.03
N ILE A 293 -18.22 14.45 24.19
CA ILE A 293 -17.09 15.23 24.69
C ILE A 293 -15.85 14.98 23.84
N LEU A 294 -15.70 13.77 23.30
CA LEU A 294 -14.60 13.44 22.41
C LEU A 294 -14.62 14.28 21.13
N SER A 295 -15.80 14.49 20.54
CA SER A 295 -15.96 15.40 19.39
C SER A 295 -15.48 16.83 19.72
N ASN A 296 -15.86 17.34 20.90
CA ASN A 296 -15.38 18.65 21.35
C ASN A 296 -13.85 18.67 21.55
N LEU A 297 -13.27 17.60 22.09
CA LEU A 297 -11.81 17.48 22.22
C LEU A 297 -11.12 17.44 20.86
N TYR A 298 -11.65 16.71 19.88
CA TYR A 298 -11.13 16.69 18.51
C TYR A 298 -11.15 18.07 17.85
N THR A 299 -12.15 18.93 18.11
CA THR A 299 -12.14 20.31 17.60
C THR A 299 -11.04 21.21 18.19
N MET A 300 -10.46 20.79 19.31
CA MET A 300 -9.37 21.50 20.00
C MET A 300 -7.99 20.95 19.60
N LEU A 301 -7.91 19.69 19.18
CA LEU A 301 -6.71 19.08 18.63
C LEU A 301 -6.32 19.77 17.30
N GLY A 302 -5.03 20.08 17.13
CA GLY A 302 -4.51 20.77 15.94
C GLY A 302 -4.60 22.30 15.93
N ARG A 303 -5.16 22.95 16.97
CA ARG A 303 -5.12 24.42 17.10
C ARG A 303 -3.76 24.91 17.60
N TYR A 304 -2.84 25.17 16.66
CA TYR A 304 -1.61 25.92 16.92
C TYR A 304 -1.67 27.28 16.23
N LEU A 305 -1.71 28.38 17.00
CA LEU A 305 -1.84 29.76 16.48
C LEU A 305 -0.68 30.24 15.60
N ASN A 306 0.49 29.57 15.64
CA ASN A 306 1.71 30.02 14.97
C ASN A 306 2.12 29.19 13.74
N MET A 307 1.43 28.09 13.43
CA MET A 307 1.61 27.35 12.17
C MET A 307 0.31 27.41 11.40
N ALA A 308 0.33 28.04 10.21
CA ALA A 308 -0.81 28.16 9.31
C ALA A 308 -1.19 26.83 8.62
N ALA A 309 -1.15 25.72 9.34
CA ALA A 309 -1.58 24.41 8.90
C ALA A 309 -2.70 23.94 9.84
N SER A 310 -3.93 24.34 9.52
CA SER A 310 -5.11 23.76 10.16
C SER A 310 -5.39 22.42 9.48
N LEU A 311 -4.95 21.31 10.09
CA LEU A 311 -5.49 19.99 9.77
C LEU A 311 -6.95 19.98 10.24
N TYR A 312 -7.86 20.33 9.33
CA TYR A 312 -9.30 20.24 9.54
C TYR A 312 -9.66 18.75 9.68
N CYS A 313 -9.72 18.25 10.91
CA CYS A 313 -10.41 16.98 11.17
C CYS A 313 -11.91 17.25 11.04
N SER A 314 -12.47 16.98 9.86
CA SER A 314 -13.92 17.01 9.63
C SER A 314 -14.53 15.86 10.44
N ALA A 315 -15.17 16.19 11.55
CA ALA A 315 -15.89 15.26 12.43
C ALA A 315 -17.12 14.56 11.76
N ARG A 316 -17.23 14.56 10.42
CA ARG A 316 -18.41 14.08 9.70
C ARG A 316 -18.48 12.56 9.52
N HIS A 317 -17.40 11.80 9.76
CA HIS A 317 -17.40 10.34 9.57
C HIS A 317 -16.91 9.52 10.77
N VAL A 318 -16.75 10.10 11.96
CA VAL A 318 -16.48 9.31 13.17
C VAL A 318 -17.80 8.71 13.68
N VAL A 319 -18.29 7.70 12.97
CA VAL A 319 -19.23 6.71 13.53
C VAL A 319 -18.44 5.42 13.81
N GLY A 320 -17.26 5.58 14.42
CA GLY A 320 -16.55 4.48 15.05
C GLY A 320 -17.13 4.26 16.44
N TRP A 321 -17.63 3.06 16.71
CA TRP A 321 -17.93 2.65 18.08
C TRP A 321 -16.62 2.67 18.87
N LEU A 322 -16.49 3.55 19.87
CA LEU A 322 -15.37 3.49 20.81
C LEU A 322 -15.52 2.21 21.64
N ILE A 323 -14.84 1.17 21.21
CA ILE A 323 -14.58 -0.01 22.03
C ILE A 323 -13.30 0.30 22.80
N PHE A 324 -13.42 0.50 24.11
CA PHE A 324 -12.26 0.57 24.99
C PHE A 324 -11.67 -0.84 25.11
N LEU A 325 -10.49 -1.07 24.52
CA LEU A 325 -9.67 -2.24 24.80
C LEU A 325 -9.08 -2.09 26.20
N VAL A 326 -9.61 -2.83 27.16
CA VAL A 326 -9.02 -2.96 28.49
C VAL A 326 -8.06 -4.16 28.44
N ARG A 327 -6.75 -3.91 28.55
CA ARG A 327 -5.75 -4.98 28.64
C ARG A 327 -5.48 -5.31 30.11
N GLN A 328 -5.63 -6.57 30.48
CA GLN A 328 -5.22 -7.10 31.79
C GLN A 328 -3.73 -7.46 31.72
N ILE A 329 -2.87 -6.71 32.40
CA ILE A 329 -1.41 -6.93 32.37
C ILE A 329 -0.95 -7.88 33.50
N GLN A 330 -1.70 -7.97 34.59
CA GLN A 330 -1.60 -9.01 35.62
C GLN A 330 -2.80 -8.89 36.58
N ALA A 331 -2.99 -9.87 37.47
CA ALA A 331 -4.18 -10.11 38.29
C ALA A 331 -4.75 -8.92 39.11
N SER A 332 -4.08 -7.76 39.12
CA SER A 332 -4.50 -6.56 39.84
C SER A 332 -4.17 -5.24 39.13
N SER A 333 -3.86 -5.25 37.82
CA SER A 333 -3.49 -4.03 37.08
C SER A 333 -4.11 -3.98 35.69
N TRP A 334 -4.86 -2.92 35.45
CA TRP A 334 -5.55 -2.62 34.19
C TRP A 334 -4.84 -1.47 33.50
N LEU A 335 -4.47 -1.64 32.23
CA LEU A 335 -3.95 -0.54 31.41
C LEU A 335 -5.05 -0.15 30.42
N LEU A 336 -5.44 1.13 30.44
CA LEU A 336 -6.34 1.71 29.44
C LEU A 336 -5.45 2.19 28.28
N GLU A 337 -5.32 1.36 27.26
CA GLU A 337 -4.53 1.69 26.07
C GLU A 337 -5.49 2.21 24.99
N GLN A 338 -5.31 3.45 24.53
CA GLN A 338 -6.03 3.95 23.35
C GLN A 338 -5.46 3.25 22.11
N ARG A 339 -6.07 2.13 21.72
CA ARG A 339 -5.97 1.64 20.35
C ARG A 339 -7.34 1.73 19.71
N LEU A 340 -7.48 2.63 18.75
CA LEU A 340 -8.58 2.61 17.79
C LEU A 340 -8.37 1.39 16.91
N GLN A 341 -9.19 0.36 17.09
CA GLN A 341 -9.36 -0.70 16.10
C GLN A 341 -10.79 -0.58 15.57
N CYS A 342 -10.91 -0.17 14.32
CA CYS A 342 -12.15 -0.22 13.58
C CYS A 342 -12.44 -1.67 13.19
N ALA A 343 -13.18 -2.40 14.01
CA ALA A 343 -13.72 -3.71 13.63
C ALA A 343 -14.95 -3.49 12.73
N SER A 344 -14.83 -3.76 11.43
CA SER A 344 -15.97 -3.88 10.51
C SER A 344 -16.73 -5.18 10.82
N PHE A 345 -17.73 -5.12 11.70
CA PHE A 345 -18.72 -6.18 11.83
C PHE A 345 -19.89 -5.90 10.88
N ALA A 346 -19.74 -6.33 9.61
CA ALA A 346 -20.88 -6.43 8.70
C ALA A 346 -21.66 -7.72 8.99
N ASN A 347 -22.88 -7.56 9.52
CA ASN A 347 -24.01 -8.49 9.47
C ASN A 347 -23.74 -9.99 9.67
N LYS A 348 -23.94 -10.45 10.91
CA LYS A 348 -24.59 -11.74 11.20
C LYS A 348 -25.30 -11.64 12.55
N LEU A 349 -26.48 -11.03 12.52
CA LEU A 349 -27.57 -11.23 13.48
C LEU A 349 -28.72 -10.33 13.01
N TYR A 350 -29.46 -10.79 12.01
CA TYR A 350 -30.92 -10.85 11.96
C TYR A 350 -31.34 -11.64 10.72
#